data_AF-A0A3M2F8T9-F1
#
_entry.id   AF-A0A3M2F8T9-F1
#
_cell.length_a   1.000
_cell.length_b   1.000
_cell.length_c   1.000
_cell.angle_alpha   90.00
_cell.angle_beta   90.00
_cell.angle_gamma   90.00
#
_symmetry.space_group_name_H-M   'P 1'
#
loop_
_entity.id
_entity.type
_entity.pdbx_description
1 polymer ?
#
loop_
_entity_poly.entity_id
_entity_poly.type
_entity_poly.pdbx_seq_one_letter_code
_entity_poly.pdbx_strand_id
1 'polypeptide(L)'
;MPEHLPDWIDDLERAVAEHGQSEVARRMGCSPATVWQLRRRQYPASEEALARWRARFLDAFSAETVPCPVLGPIDRPTCAHHRSRPFAATNPLRVRLYQACRTCSFNPENPPEDPS
;
A
#
# COMPACT_ATOMS: atom_id res chain seq x y z
N MET A 1 25.42 -13.77 2.15
CA MET A 1 25.08 -13.27 3.49
C MET A 1 23.83 -12.41 3.35
N PRO A 2 22.62 -12.84 3.76
CA PRO A 2 21.44 -12.01 3.60
C PRO A 2 21.32 -11.12 4.83
N GLU A 3 21.95 -9.95 4.75
CA GLU A 3 21.69 -8.82 5.64
C GLU A 3 20.45 -8.08 5.11
N HIS A 4 19.61 -7.59 6.02
CA HIS A 4 18.48 -6.65 5.79
C HIS A 4 17.04 -7.19 5.65
N LEU A 5 16.62 -8.02 6.60
CA LEU A 5 15.19 -8.13 6.96
C LEU A 5 14.76 -7.64 8.38
N PRO A 6 15.51 -6.80 9.17
CA PRO A 6 14.93 -6.23 10.41
C PRO A 6 14.20 -4.88 10.24
N ASP A 7 14.63 -4.00 9.34
CA ASP A 7 14.37 -2.56 9.51
C ASP A 7 12.88 -2.16 9.43
N TRP A 8 12.12 -2.73 8.49
CA TRP A 8 10.71 -2.37 8.32
C TRP A 8 9.78 -3.06 9.34
N ILE A 9 10.22 -4.13 10.01
CA ILE A 9 9.43 -4.80 11.05
C ILE A 9 9.38 -3.91 12.30
N ASP A 10 10.47 -3.22 12.63
CA ASP A 10 10.50 -2.27 13.73
C ASP A 10 9.63 -1.03 13.42
N ASP A 11 9.62 -0.58 12.17
CA ASP A 11 8.68 0.45 11.71
C ASP A 11 7.22 -0.01 11.75
N LEU A 12 6.96 -1.28 11.41
CA LEU A 12 5.64 -1.89 11.54
C LEU A 12 5.20 -1.93 13.00
N GLU A 13 6.08 -2.32 13.93
CA GLU A 13 5.79 -2.31 15.36
C GLU A 13 5.45 -0.90 15.85
N ARG A 14 6.20 0.12 15.41
CA ARG A 14 5.94 1.52 15.74
C ARG A 14 4.60 2.01 15.19
N ALA A 15 4.32 1.72 13.93
CA ALA A 15 3.04 2.05 13.31
C ALA A 15 1.85 1.36 14.01
N VAL A 16 2.04 0.12 14.47
CA VAL A 16 1.03 -0.60 15.26
C VAL A 16 0.86 0.01 16.65
N ALA A 17 1.94 0.48 17.28
CA ALA A 17 1.86 1.17 18.56
C ALA A 17 1.14 2.54 18.44
N GLU A 18 1.34 3.24 17.33
CA GLU A 18 0.76 4.57 17.09
C GLU A 18 -0.69 4.53 16.60
N HIS A 19 -1.01 3.64 15.66
CA HIS A 19 -2.33 3.59 15.00
C HIS A 19 -3.18 2.37 15.40
N GLY A 20 -2.57 1.34 15.98
CA GLY A 20 -3.22 0.07 16.29
C GLY A 20 -3.15 -0.95 15.15
N GLN A 21 -3.10 -2.23 15.52
CA GLN A 21 -2.92 -3.35 14.58
C GLN A 21 -4.02 -3.42 13.51
N SER A 22 -5.28 -3.16 13.88
CA SER A 22 -6.41 -3.20 12.96
C SER A 22 -6.33 -2.10 11.90
N GLU A 23 -5.89 -0.90 12.27
CA GLU A 23 -5.74 0.21 11.34
C GLU A 23 -4.55 -0.01 10.40
N VAL A 24 -3.43 -0.49 10.92
CA VAL A 24 -2.26 -0.88 10.11
C VAL A 24 -2.65 -1.98 9.10
N ALA A 25 -3.35 -3.02 9.55
CA ALA A 25 -3.83 -4.09 8.68
C ALA A 25 -4.77 -3.56 7.58
N ARG A 26 -5.70 -2.67 7.94
CA ARG A 26 -6.61 -2.01 7.00
C ARG A 26 -5.86 -1.19 5.95
N ARG A 27 -4.84 -0.42 6.36
CA ARG A 27 -4.02 0.39 5.45
C ARG A 27 -3.14 -0.46 4.52
N MET A 28 -2.59 -1.56 5.03
CA MET A 28 -1.82 -2.52 4.24
C MET A 28 -2.71 -3.40 3.33
N GLY A 29 -4.03 -3.40 3.53
CA GLY A 29 -4.98 -4.22 2.79
C GLY A 29 -4.87 -5.71 3.15
N CYS A 30 -4.57 -6.03 4.40
CA CYS A 30 -4.44 -7.40 4.89
C CYS A 30 -5.21 -7.66 6.17
N SER A 31 -5.28 -8.93 6.56
CA SER A 31 -5.95 -9.33 7.79
C SER A 31 -5.10 -8.97 9.01
N PRO A 32 -5.71 -8.58 10.15
CA PRO A 32 -4.98 -8.34 11.40
C PRO A 32 -4.14 -9.54 11.84
N ALA A 33 -4.60 -10.76 11.54
CA ALA A 33 -3.86 -12.00 11.77
C ALA A 33 -2.53 -12.06 10.99
N THR A 34 -2.48 -11.50 9.78
CA THR A 34 -1.26 -11.39 8.97
C THR A 34 -0.25 -10.47 9.64
N VAL A 35 -0.69 -9.29 10.10
CA VAL A 35 0.18 -8.35 10.83
C VAL A 35 0.75 -8.99 12.11
N TRP A 36 -0.07 -9.73 12.85
CA TRP A 36 0.39 -10.47 14.03
C TRP A 36 1.46 -11.52 13.70
N GLN A 37 1.25 -12.29 12.63
CA GLN A 37 2.23 -13.30 12.20
C GLN A 37 3.54 -12.66 11.72
N LEU A 38 3.47 -11.52 11.02
CA LEU A 38 4.63 -10.74 10.59
C LEU A 38 5.43 -10.22 11.79
N ARG A 39 4.76 -9.61 12.77
CA ARG A 39 5.38 -9.12 14.02
C ARG A 39 6.07 -10.23 14.81
N ARG A 40 5.44 -11.41 14.91
CA ARG A 40 6.03 -12.56 15.61
C ARG A 40 7.11 -13.28 14.80
N ARG A 41 7.46 -12.78 13.60
CA ARG A 41 8.39 -13.42 12.65
C ARG A 41 8.02 -14.88 12.36
N GLN A 42 6.74 -15.22 12.52
CA GLN A 42 6.20 -16.57 12.40
C GLN A 42 5.53 -16.79 11.06
N TYR A 43 5.44 -15.76 10.21
CA TYR A 43 4.85 -15.90 8.89
C TYR A 43 5.78 -16.78 8.03
N PRO A 44 5.38 -18.00 7.64
CA PRO A 44 6.18 -18.89 6.82
C PRO A 44 6.08 -18.44 5.35
N ALA A 45 6.54 -17.22 5.08
CA ALA A 45 6.58 -16.63 3.75
C ALA A 45 7.94 -16.91 3.13
N SER A 46 7.94 -17.18 1.82
CA SER A 46 9.13 -16.96 1.00
C SER A 46 9.61 -15.51 1.14
N GLU A 47 10.90 -15.26 0.92
CA GLU A 47 11.46 -13.89 0.92
C GLU A 47 10.66 -12.93 0.02
N GLU A 48 10.10 -13.44 -1.08
CA GLU A 48 9.21 -12.72 -1.99
C GLU A 48 7.92 -12.22 -1.32
N ALA A 49 7.32 -13.03 -0.44
CA ALA A 49 6.11 -12.63 0.27
C ALA A 49 6.44 -11.60 1.36
N LEU A 50 7.58 -11.71 2.03
CA LEU A 50 8.08 -10.66 2.93
C LEU A 50 8.36 -9.35 2.19
N ALA A 51 8.99 -9.41 1.02
CA ALA A 51 9.25 -8.25 0.17
C ALA A 51 7.94 -7.57 -0.28
N ARG A 52 6.92 -8.37 -0.61
CA ARG A 52 5.57 -7.87 -0.93
C ARG A 52 4.93 -7.16 0.25
N TRP A 53 5.02 -7.71 1.45
CA TRP A 53 4.49 -7.07 2.66
C TRP A 53 5.22 -5.78 3.01
N ARG A 54 6.55 -5.77 2.85
CA ARG A 54 7.35 -4.56 2.97
C ARG A 54 6.91 -3.49 1.98
N ALA A 55 6.71 -3.84 0.70
CA ALA A 55 6.23 -2.90 -0.30
C ALA A 55 4.85 -2.34 0.07
N ARG A 56 3.93 -3.16 0.57
CA ARG A 56 2.62 -2.70 1.06
C ARG A 56 2.72 -1.81 2.29
N PHE A 57 3.64 -2.11 3.21
CA PHE A 57 3.90 -1.27 4.37
C PHE A 57 4.43 0.10 3.94
N LEU A 58 5.39 0.13 3.03
CA LEU A 58 5.91 1.36 2.44
C LEU A 58 4.80 2.10 1.68
N ASP A 59 3.95 1.44 0.90
CA ASP A 59 2.83 2.12 0.24
C ASP A 59 1.83 2.75 1.22
N ALA A 60 1.72 2.20 2.44
CA ALA A 60 0.79 2.65 3.48
C ALA A 60 1.37 3.68 4.46
N PHE A 61 2.69 3.68 4.67
CA PHE A 61 3.36 4.49 5.70
C PHE A 61 4.58 5.28 5.19
N SER A 62 5.07 5.00 3.98
CA SER A 62 6.13 5.80 3.38
C SER A 62 5.61 7.19 3.06
N ALA A 63 6.42 8.19 3.39
CA ALA A 63 6.20 9.59 3.01
C ALA A 63 6.56 9.86 1.53
N GLU A 64 6.77 8.82 0.73
CA GLU A 64 7.10 8.96 -0.68
C GLU A 64 5.94 9.58 -1.45
N THR A 65 6.22 10.69 -2.14
CA THR A 65 5.25 11.38 -2.98
C THR A 65 5.25 10.80 -4.40
N VAL A 66 4.06 10.45 -4.87
CA VAL A 66 3.77 10.05 -6.25
C VAL A 66 3.11 11.19 -7.03
N PRO A 67 3.52 11.44 -8.28
CA PRO A 67 2.87 12.44 -9.12
C PRO A 67 1.51 11.91 -9.62
N CYS A 68 0.42 12.33 -8.98
CA CYS A 68 -0.93 12.02 -9.45
C CYS A 68 -1.35 13.00 -10.56
N PRO A 69 -1.81 12.52 -11.74
CA PRO A 69 -2.24 13.39 -12.83
C PRO A 69 -3.50 14.21 -12.51
N VAL A 70 -4.25 13.87 -11.46
CA VAL A 70 -5.49 14.57 -11.06
C VAL A 70 -5.29 15.48 -9.85
N LEU A 71 -4.57 15.01 -8.82
CA LEU A 71 -4.37 15.73 -7.56
C LEU A 71 -3.01 16.44 -7.46
N GLY A 72 -2.08 16.18 -8.38
CA GLY A 72 -0.70 16.63 -8.28
C GLY A 72 0.14 15.70 -7.40
N PRO A 73 1.26 16.18 -6.82
CA PRO A 73 2.10 15.36 -5.95
C PRO A 73 1.32 15.00 -4.67
N ILE A 74 1.02 13.72 -4.51
CA ILE A 74 0.36 13.17 -3.32
C ILE A 74 1.23 12.09 -2.72
N ASP A 75 1.12 11.86 -1.43
CA ASP A 75 1.77 10.76 -0.73
C ASP A 75 1.21 9.38 -1.18
N ARG A 76 2.06 8.35 -1.21
CA ARG A 76 1.67 6.96 -1.55
C ARG A 76 0.45 6.46 -0.78
N PRO A 77 0.29 6.72 0.53
CA PRO A 77 -0.88 6.31 1.30
C PRO A 77 -2.16 6.96 0.80
N THR A 78 -2.10 8.27 0.49
CA THR A 78 -3.22 8.99 -0.13
C THR A 78 -3.56 8.43 -1.50
N CYS A 79 -2.56 8.09 -2.33
CA CYS A 79 -2.78 7.43 -3.62
C CYS A 79 -3.49 6.07 -3.46
N ALA A 80 -3.01 5.21 -2.56
CA ALA A 80 -3.62 3.91 -2.27
C ALA A 80 -5.04 4.04 -1.72
N HIS A 81 -5.28 5.04 -0.85
CA HIS A 81 -6.61 5.34 -0.34
C HIS A 81 -7.58 5.70 -1.46
N HIS A 82 -7.18 6.60 -2.36
CA HIS A 82 -8.00 6.99 -3.50
C HIS A 82 -8.29 5.82 -4.45
N ARG A 83 -7.31 4.93 -4.66
CA ARG A 83 -7.48 3.71 -5.46
C ARG A 83 -8.50 2.75 -4.85
N SER A 84 -8.45 2.53 -3.53
CA SER A 84 -9.33 1.59 -2.84
C SER A 84 -10.80 2.02 -2.80
N ARG A 85 -11.10 3.29 -3.11
CA ARG A 85 -12.45 3.83 -3.01
C ARG A 85 -13.33 3.36 -4.16
N PRO A 86 -14.58 2.94 -3.89
CA PRO A 86 -15.51 2.59 -4.95
C PRO A 86 -15.86 3.81 -5.81
N PHE A 87 -16.22 3.51 -7.07
CA PHE A 87 -16.72 4.50 -8.01
C PHE A 87 -17.95 5.19 -7.43
N ALA A 88 -17.93 6.53 -7.45
CA ALA A 88 -19.06 7.35 -7.02
C ALA A 88 -19.24 8.47 -8.05
N ALA A 89 -20.37 8.42 -8.77
CA ALA A 89 -20.73 9.42 -9.79
C ALA A 89 -21.22 10.75 -9.18
N THR A 90 -21.28 10.86 -7.86
CA THR A 90 -21.77 12.06 -7.15
C THR A 90 -20.80 13.24 -7.19
N ASN A 91 -19.54 13.03 -7.57
CA ASN A 91 -18.56 14.10 -7.68
C ASN A 91 -17.69 13.93 -8.95
N PRO A 92 -17.69 14.91 -9.87
CA PRO A 92 -16.90 14.82 -11.11
C PRO A 92 -15.40 14.68 -10.86
N LEU A 93 -14.87 15.24 -9.75
CA LEU A 93 -13.48 15.03 -9.35
C LEU A 93 -13.22 13.55 -9.01
N ARG A 94 -14.16 12.88 -8.33
CA ARG A 94 -14.04 11.44 -8.01
C ARG A 94 -14.11 10.57 -9.27
N VAL A 95 -14.94 10.95 -10.24
CA VAL A 95 -14.99 10.26 -11.55
C VAL A 95 -13.65 10.35 -12.27
N ARG A 96 -13.06 11.55 -12.35
CA ARG A 96 -11.74 11.77 -12.96
C ARG A 96 -10.63 11.01 -12.24
N LEU A 97 -10.62 11.04 -10.91
CA LEU A 97 -9.69 10.27 -10.08
C LEU A 97 -9.80 8.77 -10.34
N TYR A 98 -11.01 8.23 -10.35
CA TYR A 98 -11.24 6.81 -10.58
C TYR A 98 -10.78 6.38 -11.98
N GLN A 99 -11.06 7.16 -13.02
CA GLN A 99 -10.59 6.89 -14.37
C GLN A 99 -9.06 6.97 -14.47
N ALA A 100 -8.45 8.00 -13.89
CA ALA A 100 -7.00 8.17 -13.88
C ALA A 100 -6.30 7.04 -13.12
N CYS A 101 -6.82 6.62 -11.96
CA CYS A 101 -6.27 5.47 -11.22
C CYS A 101 -6.30 4.18 -12.03
N ARG A 102 -7.30 3.99 -12.91
CA ARG A 102 -7.34 2.83 -13.80
C ARG A 102 -6.27 2.90 -14.89
N THR A 103 -5.95 4.06 -15.43
CA THR A 103 -4.91 4.20 -16.47
C THR A 103 -3.52 4.51 -15.93
N CYS A 104 -3.34 4.54 -14.60
CA CYS A 104 -2.11 4.95 -13.95
C CYS A 104 -1.09 3.80 -13.87
N SER A 105 0.15 4.04 -14.29
CA SER A 105 1.27 3.10 -14.19
C SER A 105 1.66 2.72 -12.76
N PHE A 106 1.24 3.51 -11.76
CA PHE A 106 1.46 3.23 -10.34
C PHE A 106 0.37 2.34 -9.73
N ASN A 107 -0.57 1.85 -10.55
CA ASN A 107 -1.63 0.95 -10.10
C ASN A 107 -1.19 -0.53 -10.24
N PRO A 108 -0.96 -1.26 -9.14
CA PRO A 108 -0.62 -2.69 -9.19
C PRO A 108 -1.79 -3.59 -9.66
N GLU A 109 -3.01 -3.08 -9.69
CA GLU A 109 -4.20 -3.80 -10.16
C GLU A 109 -4.52 -3.54 -11.65
N ASN A 110 -3.79 -2.63 -12.30
CA ASN A 110 -3.84 -2.46 -13.74
C ASN A 110 -2.41 -2.44 -14.30
N PRO A 111 -1.79 -3.61 -14.53
CA PRO A 111 -0.51 -3.65 -15.23
C PRO A 111 -0.69 -3.00 -16.61
N PRO A 112 0.30 -2.22 -17.11
CA PRO A 112 0.22 -1.70 -18.46
C PRO A 112 0.04 -2.88 -19.42
N GLU A 113 -1.06 -2.89 -20.18
CA GLU A 113 -1.19 -3.80 -21.31
C GLU A 113 -0.06 -3.45 -22.27
N ASP A 114 0.87 -4.40 -22.41
CA ASP A 114 1.96 -4.39 -23.36
C ASP A 114 1.37 -4.26 -24.77
N PRO A 115 1.64 -3.17 -25.52
CA PRO A 115 1.17 -3.07 -26.89
C PRO A 115 2.07 -3.96 -27.76
N SER A 116 1.65 -5.23 -27.93
CA SER A 116 2.13 -6.11 -29.00
C SER A 116 1.57 -5.68 -30.36
#